data_AF-A0A4Y2VZT3-F1
#
_entry.id   AF-A0A4Y2VZT3-F1
#
_cell.length_a   1.000
_cell.length_b   1.000
_cell.length_c   1.000
_cell.angle_alpha   90.00
_cell.angle_beta   90.00
_cell.angle_gamma   90.00
#
_symmetry.space_group_name_H-M   'P 1'
#
loop_
_entity.id
_entity.type
_entity.pdbx_description
1 polymer ?
#
loop_
_entity_poly.entity_id
_entity_poly.type
_entity_poly.pdbx_seq_one_letter_code
_entity_poly.pdbx_strand_id
1 'polypeptide(L)'
;MEISEIIQNLEEKGYKIGRASQMKNCKEKTPLPLYLIDVKKSGNYANIFNEKQICYFRVKVVPYRQRKKATICYNCSGYYHSARNFHMRPGCIKCNGQHATRECGITEKIEDLTCINCGEKGCYNSLDVKSIN
;
A
#
# COMPACT_ATOMS: atom_id res chain seq x y z
N MET A 1 22.00 -11.22 4.98
CA MET A 1 22.31 -10.13 5.92
C MET A 1 21.20 -10.12 6.93
N GLU A 2 21.54 -10.46 8.16
CA GLU A 2 20.58 -10.54 9.25
C GLU A 2 20.17 -9.14 9.67
N ILE A 3 18.92 -8.98 10.11
CA ILE A 3 18.40 -7.67 10.51
C ILE A 3 19.19 -7.12 11.71
N SER A 4 19.65 -7.99 12.60
CA SER A 4 20.51 -7.62 13.73
C SER A 4 21.82 -6.96 13.30
N GLU A 5 22.49 -7.49 12.26
CA GLU A 5 23.74 -6.93 11.73
C GLU A 5 23.53 -5.52 11.16
N ILE A 6 22.42 -5.32 10.46
CA ILE A 6 22.05 -4.01 9.89
C ILE A 6 21.83 -2.99 11.01
N ILE A 7 21.08 -3.38 12.05
CA ILE A 7 20.79 -2.50 13.19
C ILE A 7 22.10 -2.11 13.87
N GLN A 8 22.94 -3.09 14.21
CA GLN A 8 24.22 -2.83 14.88
C GLN A 8 25.11 -1.91 14.06
N ASN A 9 25.27 -2.17 12.75
CA ASN A 9 26.12 -1.33 11.90
C ASN A 9 25.63 0.11 11.80
N LEU A 10 24.31 0.32 11.78
CA LEU A 10 23.73 1.67 11.75
C LEU A 10 23.84 2.37 13.11
N GLU A 11 23.71 1.64 14.21
CA GLU A 11 23.90 2.17 15.57
C GLU A 11 25.36 2.56 15.82
N GLU A 12 26.32 1.79 15.35
CA GLU A 12 27.76 2.12 15.36
C GLU A 12 28.07 3.41 14.59
N LYS A 13 27.30 3.70 13.54
CA LYS A 13 27.36 4.97 12.79
C LYS A 13 26.65 6.13 13.48
N GLY A 14 26.04 5.90 14.64
CA GLY A 14 25.37 6.93 15.46
C GLY A 14 23.89 7.14 15.13
N TYR A 15 23.26 6.26 14.36
CA TYR A 15 21.83 6.34 14.08
C TYR A 15 21.02 5.61 15.16
N LYS A 16 19.95 6.23 15.66
CA LYS A 16 19.00 5.53 16.54
C LYS A 16 17.95 4.81 15.72
N ILE A 17 17.99 3.49 15.71
CA ILE A 17 17.05 2.66 14.95
C ILE A 17 15.81 2.32 15.80
N GLY A 18 14.66 2.29 15.15
CA GLY A 18 13.39 1.87 15.74
C GLY A 18 13.08 0.43 15.36
N ARG A 19 12.44 0.25 14.20
CA ARG A 19 12.07 -1.05 13.64
C ARG A 19 12.82 -1.26 12.33
N ALA A 20 13.27 -2.48 12.09
CA ALA A 20 13.78 -2.90 10.79
C ALA A 20 13.05 -4.18 10.33
N SER A 21 12.73 -4.26 9.04
CA SER A 21 12.10 -5.44 8.46
C SER A 21 12.53 -5.65 7.01
N GLN A 22 12.66 -6.91 6.60
CA GLN A 22 12.88 -7.26 5.21
C GLN A 22 11.55 -7.24 4.45
N MET A 23 11.54 -6.56 3.30
CA MET A 23 10.37 -6.51 2.45
C MET A 23 10.16 -7.87 1.77
N LYS A 24 8.90 -8.21 1.48
CA LYS A 24 8.53 -9.42 0.77
C LYS A 24 7.75 -9.09 -0.50
N ASN A 25 7.88 -9.92 -1.52
CA ASN A 25 7.02 -9.87 -2.69
C ASN A 25 5.56 -10.05 -2.24
N CYS A 26 4.67 -9.13 -2.65
CA CYS A 26 3.27 -9.17 -2.23
C CYS A 26 2.53 -10.42 -2.72
N LYS A 27 2.89 -10.92 -3.92
CA LYS A 27 2.26 -12.08 -4.56
C LYS A 27 2.84 -13.38 -4.02
N GLU A 28 4.16 -13.54 -4.12
CA GLU A 28 4.86 -14.80 -3.84
C GLU A 28 5.25 -14.97 -2.37
N LYS A 29 5.16 -13.90 -1.56
CA LYS A 29 5.61 -13.87 -0.15
C LYS A 29 7.11 -14.17 0.04
N THR A 30 7.88 -14.16 -1.04
CA THR A 30 9.33 -14.36 -1.04
C THR A 30 10.07 -13.11 -0.53
N PRO A 31 11.17 -13.25 0.23
CA PRO A 31 11.97 -12.11 0.69
C PRO A 31 12.63 -11.36 -0.48
N LEU A 32 12.65 -10.03 -0.42
CA LEU A 32 13.34 -9.16 -1.37
C LEU A 32 14.67 -8.66 -0.77
N PRO A 33 15.65 -8.29 -1.60
CA PRO A 33 16.86 -7.60 -1.15
C PRO A 33 16.59 -6.11 -0.82
N LEU A 34 15.45 -5.84 -0.18
CA LEU A 34 15.00 -4.51 0.22
C LEU A 34 14.62 -4.56 1.69
N TYR A 35 15.05 -3.53 2.43
CA TYR A 35 14.83 -3.42 3.87
C TYR A 35 14.13 -2.11 4.16
N LEU A 36 13.15 -2.15 5.06
CA LEU A 36 12.49 -0.97 5.59
C LEU A 36 13.04 -0.73 7.00
N ILE A 37 13.53 0.47 7.24
CA ILE A 37 14.18 0.84 8.50
C ILE A 37 13.58 2.14 9.00
N ASP A 38 12.98 2.09 10.18
CA ASP A 38 12.50 3.26 10.91
C ASP A 38 13.67 3.88 11.67
N VAL A 39 14.06 5.09 11.29
CA VAL A 39 15.13 5.84 11.96
C VAL A 39 14.50 6.91 12.84
N LYS A 40 14.88 6.96 14.12
CA LYS A 40 14.41 8.00 15.03
C LYS A 40 15.04 9.34 14.65
N LYS A 41 14.21 10.39 14.61
CA LYS A 41 14.65 11.76 14.32
C LYS A 41 15.40 12.34 15.52
N SER A 42 16.67 11.98 15.66
CA SER A 42 17.55 12.48 16.71
C SER A 42 18.95 12.74 16.15
N GLY A 43 19.57 13.87 16.50
CA GLY A 43 20.89 14.23 15.99
C GLY A 43 20.93 14.29 14.46
N ASN A 44 21.97 13.71 13.87
CA ASN A 44 22.24 13.76 12.43
C ASN A 44 21.51 12.69 11.60
N TYR A 45 20.26 12.35 11.97
CA TYR A 45 19.50 11.27 11.34
C TYR A 45 19.38 11.40 9.81
N ALA A 46 19.35 12.63 9.28
CA ALA A 46 19.21 12.89 7.84
C ALA A 46 20.43 12.44 7.03
N ASN A 47 21.60 12.28 7.67
CA ASN A 47 22.81 11.82 6.98
C ASN A 47 22.73 10.36 6.52
N ILE A 48 21.75 9.59 7.03
CA ILE A 48 21.54 8.21 6.58
C ILE A 48 21.30 8.11 5.07
N PHE A 49 20.73 9.14 4.44
CA PHE A 49 20.51 9.17 2.99
C PHE A 49 21.81 9.29 2.18
N ASN A 50 22.92 9.68 2.83
CA ASN A 50 24.24 9.76 2.23
C ASN A 50 25.05 8.46 2.40
N GLU A 51 24.56 7.50 3.20
CA GLU A 51 25.21 6.21 3.40
C GLU A 51 25.20 5.39 2.10
N LYS A 52 26.40 5.07 1.61
CA LYS A 52 26.59 4.26 0.40
C LYS A 52 26.93 2.80 0.71
N GLN A 53 27.21 2.51 1.98
CA GLN A 53 27.63 1.19 2.43
C GLN A 53 26.99 0.90 3.79
N ILE A 54 26.41 -0.29 3.93
CA ILE A 54 25.97 -0.84 5.20
C ILE A 54 26.56 -2.24 5.27
N CYS A 55 27.26 -2.55 6.36
CA CYS A 55 28.07 -3.76 6.49
C CYS A 55 29.03 -3.89 5.28
N TYR A 56 28.99 -5.03 4.58
CA TYR A 56 29.81 -5.32 3.40
C TYR A 56 29.11 -5.02 2.07
N PHE A 57 27.91 -4.42 2.10
CA PHE A 57 27.09 -4.18 0.91
C PHE A 57 27.10 -2.72 0.50
N ARG A 58 27.23 -2.48 -0.80
CA ARG A 58 26.90 -1.18 -1.39
C ARG A 58 25.39 -1.03 -1.45
N VAL A 59 24.87 0.04 -0.85
CA VAL A 59 23.43 0.29 -0.72
C VAL A 59 23.05 1.66 -1.26
N LYS A 60 21.78 1.81 -1.59
CA LYS A 60 21.16 3.11 -1.87
C LYS A 60 20.02 3.30 -0.87
N VAL A 61 20.19 4.28 0.02
CA VAL A 61 19.14 4.65 0.97
C VAL A 61 18.21 5.65 0.29
N VAL A 62 16.90 5.37 0.32
CA VAL A 62 15.88 6.25 -0.25
C VAL A 62 14.78 6.52 0.76
N PRO A 63 14.17 7.72 0.76
CA PRO A 63 12.99 7.98 1.57
C PRO A 63 11.87 6.98 1.23
N TYR A 64 11.24 6.43 2.26
CA TYR A 64 10.09 5.57 2.07
C TYR A 64 8.94 6.33 1.41
N ARG A 65 8.45 5.81 0.29
CA ARG A 65 7.28 6.34 -0.40
C ARG A 65 6.09 5.43 -0.12
N GLN A 66 5.18 5.91 0.72
CA GLN A 66 3.88 5.25 0.84
C GLN A 66 3.17 5.27 -0.51
N ARG A 67 2.62 4.13 -0.92
CA ARG A 67 1.69 4.11 -2.04
C ARG A 67 0.44 4.86 -1.59
N LYS A 68 0.11 5.97 -2.27
CA LYS A 68 -1.19 6.62 -2.12
C LYS A 68 -2.25 5.63 -2.63
N LYS A 69 -2.88 4.89 -1.72
CA LYS A 69 -4.07 4.12 -2.07
C LYS A 69 -5.17 5.14 -2.36
N ALA A 70 -5.74 5.10 -3.56
CA ALA A 70 -6.93 5.88 -3.85
C ALA A 70 -8.04 5.41 -2.91
N THR A 71 -8.56 6.29 -2.06
CA THR A 71 -9.74 5.97 -1.26
C THR A 71 -10.90 5.73 -2.22
N ILE A 72 -11.59 4.60 -2.09
CA ILE A 72 -12.82 4.33 -2.83
C ILE A 72 -14.00 4.75 -1.95
N CYS A 73 -14.90 5.54 -2.50
CA CYS A 73 -16.17 5.85 -1.87
C CYS A 73 -17.11 4.65 -2.00
N TYR A 74 -17.51 4.04 -0.88
CA TYR A 74 -18.40 2.87 -0.92
C TYR A 74 -19.83 3.17 -1.36
N ASN A 75 -20.20 4.45 -1.47
CA ASN A 75 -21.53 4.85 -1.91
C ASN A 75 -21.62 5.03 -3.44
N CYS A 76 -20.67 5.74 -4.05
CA CYS A 76 -20.66 5.99 -5.50
C CYS A 76 -19.55 5.24 -6.26
N SER A 77 -18.71 4.46 -5.58
CA SER A 77 -17.60 3.68 -6.17
C SER A 77 -16.51 4.50 -6.86
N GLY A 78 -16.50 5.83 -6.64
CA GLY A 78 -15.50 6.75 -7.14
C GLY A 78 -14.25 6.85 -6.27
N TYR A 79 -13.18 7.41 -6.82
CA TYR A 79 -11.88 7.54 -6.14
C TYR A 79 -11.70 8.89 -5.40
N TYR A 80 -10.74 8.92 -4.49
CA TYR A 80 -10.21 10.10 -3.79
C TYR A 80 -11.18 10.85 -2.85
N HIS A 81 -12.27 10.21 -2.44
CA HIS A 81 -13.18 10.78 -1.44
C HIS A 81 -13.84 9.68 -0.58
N SER A 82 -14.41 10.08 0.55
CA SER A 82 -15.16 9.19 1.45
C SER A 82 -16.67 9.38 1.30
N ALA A 83 -17.45 8.41 1.78
CA ALA A 83 -18.91 8.48 1.75
C ALA A 83 -19.50 9.57 2.67
N ARG A 84 -18.69 10.21 3.52
CA ARG A 84 -19.16 11.18 4.54
C ARG A 84 -19.47 12.57 3.98
N ASN A 85 -18.93 12.92 2.80
CA ASN A 85 -19.07 14.24 2.17
C ASN A 85 -19.75 14.09 0.80
N PHE A 86 -21.07 13.88 0.78
CA PHE A 86 -21.75 13.34 -0.40
C PHE A 86 -22.61 14.37 -1.15
N HIS A 87 -22.31 14.55 -2.44
CA HIS A 87 -23.15 15.23 -3.44
C HIS A 87 -23.30 14.44 -4.75
N MET A 88 -22.80 13.19 -4.81
CA MET A 88 -22.79 12.38 -6.04
C MET A 88 -23.97 11.41 -6.09
N ARG A 89 -24.22 10.75 -7.22
CA ARG A 89 -25.23 9.67 -7.27
C ARG A 89 -24.61 8.35 -6.81
N PRO A 90 -25.35 7.48 -6.10
CA PRO A 90 -24.84 6.16 -5.73
C PRO A 90 -24.58 5.32 -6.99
N GLY A 91 -23.63 4.39 -6.88
CA GLY A 91 -23.14 3.61 -8.02
C GLY A 91 -22.67 2.22 -7.58
N CYS A 92 -23.29 1.19 -8.13
CA CYS A 92 -23.04 -0.21 -7.79
C CYS A 92 -21.90 -0.81 -8.64
N ILE A 93 -20.84 -1.32 -8.02
CA ILE A 93 -19.74 -1.97 -8.76
C ILE A 93 -20.17 -3.28 -9.43
N LYS A 94 -21.24 -3.93 -8.97
CA LYS A 94 -21.69 -5.22 -9.50
C LYS A 94 -22.47 -5.06 -10.79
N CYS A 95 -23.47 -4.19 -10.81
CA CYS A 95 -24.42 -4.06 -11.92
C CYS A 95 -24.44 -2.67 -12.57
N ASN A 96 -23.58 -1.75 -12.14
CA ASN A 96 -23.54 -0.37 -12.61
C ASN A 96 -24.85 0.43 -12.36
N GLY A 97 -25.69 -0.05 -11.45
CA GLY A 97 -26.97 0.58 -11.09
C GLY A 97 -26.81 1.79 -10.16
N GLN A 98 -27.84 2.64 -10.14
CA GLN A 98 -27.93 3.84 -9.28
C GLN A 98 -28.36 3.50 -7.84
N HIS A 99 -27.60 2.63 -7.18
CA HIS A 99 -27.79 2.25 -5.77
C HIS A 99 -26.43 1.90 -5.14
N ALA A 100 -26.37 1.87 -3.82
CA ALA A 100 -25.14 1.48 -3.14
C ALA A 100 -24.87 -0.01 -3.39
N THR A 101 -23.60 -0.42 -3.54
CA THR A 101 -23.25 -1.83 -3.81
C THR A 101 -23.85 -2.81 -2.77
N ARG A 102 -24.07 -2.35 -1.52
CA ARG A 102 -24.67 -3.13 -0.43
C ARG A 102 -26.17 -3.40 -0.61
N GLU A 103 -26.85 -2.59 -1.41
CA GLU A 103 -28.28 -2.72 -1.72
C GLU A 103 -28.51 -3.53 -3.00
N CYS A 104 -27.43 -4.01 -3.62
CA CYS A 104 -27.53 -4.77 -4.86
C CYS A 104 -28.06 -6.19 -4.58
N GLY A 105 -29.13 -6.57 -5.30
CA GLY A 105 -29.69 -7.92 -5.24
C GLY A 105 -28.79 -9.02 -5.82
N ILE A 106 -27.70 -8.67 -6.52
CA ILE A 106 -26.74 -9.65 -7.03
C ILE A 106 -25.82 -10.09 -5.89
N THR A 107 -26.00 -11.33 -5.45
CA THR A 107 -25.14 -11.98 -4.43
C THR A 107 -24.09 -12.90 -5.05
N GLU A 108 -24.30 -13.33 -6.29
CA GLU A 108 -23.40 -14.20 -7.02
C GLU A 108 -22.14 -13.48 -7.52
N LYS A 109 -21.09 -14.26 -7.79
CA LYS A 109 -19.85 -13.76 -8.37
C LYS A 109 -20.04 -13.56 -9.87
N ILE A 110 -19.94 -12.32 -10.32
CA ILE A 110 -19.93 -11.97 -11.74
C ILE A 110 -18.51 -12.24 -12.27
N GLU A 111 -18.37 -12.96 -13.38
CA GLU A 111 -17.06 -13.21 -14.00
C GLU A 111 -16.59 -12.02 -14.85
N ASP A 112 -17.53 -11.41 -15.58
CA ASP A 112 -17.30 -10.26 -16.47
C ASP A 112 -17.75 -8.93 -15.82
N LEU A 113 -17.15 -8.55 -14.69
CA LEU A 113 -17.41 -7.21 -14.15
C LEU A 113 -16.93 -6.13 -15.12
N THR A 114 -17.84 -5.21 -15.41
CA THR A 114 -17.54 -3.97 -16.13
C THR A 114 -17.24 -2.88 -15.09
N CYS A 115 -16.11 -2.21 -15.22
CA CYS A 115 -15.74 -1.15 -14.29
C CYS A 115 -16.68 0.05 -14.43
N ILE A 116 -17.32 0.46 -13.33
CA ILE A 116 -18.15 1.68 -13.26
C ILE A 116 -17.41 2.96 -13.66
N ASN A 117 -16.08 2.99 -13.48
CA ASN A 117 -15.27 4.18 -13.72
C ASN A 117 -14.70 4.26 -15.15
N CYS A 118 -14.38 3.13 -15.80
CA CYS A 118 -13.75 3.12 -17.13
C CYS A 118 -14.53 2.33 -18.20
N GLY A 119 -15.56 1.57 -17.83
CA GLY A 119 -16.35 0.77 -18.77
C GLY A 119 -15.65 -0.48 -19.32
N GLU A 120 -14.42 -0.76 -18.90
CA GLU A 120 -13.67 -1.93 -19.34
C GLU A 120 -14.00 -3.17 -18.51
N LYS A 121 -14.01 -4.34 -19.16
CA LYS A 121 -14.18 -5.65 -18.53
C LYS A 121 -12.89 -6.12 -17.85
N GLY A 122 -13.01 -6.81 -16.71
CA GLY A 122 -11.86 -7.43 -16.04
C GLY A 122 -10.95 -6.45 -15.28
N CYS A 123 -11.25 -5.16 -15.30
CA CYS A 123 -10.67 -4.17 -14.41
C CYS A 123 -11.25 -4.34 -13.00
N TYR A 124 -10.67 -5.25 -12.22
CA TYR A 124 -10.94 -5.32 -10.80
C TYR A 124 -10.45 -4.03 -10.15
N ASN A 125 -11.36 -3.24 -9.57
CA ASN A 125 -11.02 -2.15 -8.66
C ASN A 125 -10.00 -2.69 -7.66
N SER A 126 -8.74 -2.32 -7.84
CA SER A 126 -7.60 -3.03 -7.26
C SER A 126 -7.39 -2.61 -5.81
N LEU A 127 -8.38 -2.85 -4.97
CA LEU A 127 -8.31 -2.90 -3.53
C LEU A 127 -9.12 -4.13 -3.12
N ASP A 128 -8.43 -5.26 -3.13
CA ASP A 128 -8.79 -6.52 -2.49
C ASP A 128 -10.28 -6.66 -2.08
N VAL A 129 -11.08 -7.26 -2.96
CA VAL A 129 -12.37 -7.90 -2.61
C VAL A 129 -12.14 -9.14 -1.71
N LYS A 130 -10.96 -9.26 -1.09
CA LYS A 130 -10.63 -10.26 -0.07
C LYS A 130 -10.84 -9.67 1.31
N SER A 131 -12.07 -9.33 1.67
CA SER A 131 -12.61 -9.22 3.04
C SER A 131 -13.97 -8.49 2.99
N ILE A 132 -14.99 -9.15 2.47
CA ILE A 132 -16.37 -8.86 2.87
C ILE A 132 -16.95 -10.18 3.35
N ASN A 133 -16.60 -10.51 4.59
CA ASN A 133 -17.43 -11.23 5.57
C ASN A 133 -17.30 -10.43 6.87
#